data_AF-A0A3A3A1Q0-F1
#
_entry.id   AF-A0A3A3A1Q0-F1
#
_cell.length_a   1.000
_cell.length_b   1.000
_cell.length_c   1.000
_cell.angle_alpha   90.00
_cell.angle_beta   90.00
_cell.angle_gamma   90.00
#
_symmetry.space_group_name_H-M   'P 1'
#
loop_
_entity.id
_entity.type
_entity.pdbx_description
1 polymer ?
#
loop_
_entity_poly.entity_id
_entity_poly.type
_entity_poly.pdbx_seq_one_letter_code
_entity_poly.pdbx_strand_id
1 'polypeptide(L)'
;MGRGTDLTLSDSRPYPLDDIDDNATWIPYPLTNRISCDEKPALLRYVATEMACLTEIIDDINSLLLDKAYDMEADDLWLATNRIYSRLRIRLERLPDALRIEGQPVPQALFVRVKYHQAVISLFNRLLSHFGHASQPWYGQARQTRLESAKEVARYMHIQRQFYGLKQVPCHMLDAVHIALLALLTELGDDEPNQAFVELCRFLVSFRQRLQLADKIIQMIEQTANESAIELPPEAVAILDILFPEPSSP
;
A
#
# COMPACT_ATOMS: atom_id res chain seq x y z
N MET A 1 22.11 -39.09 -7.83
CA MET A 1 21.47 -38.94 -6.50
C MET A 1 22.03 -37.69 -5.85
N GLY A 2 21.43 -36.53 -6.12
CA GLY A 2 21.81 -35.26 -5.48
C GLY A 2 20.87 -35.00 -4.31
N ARG A 3 21.40 -34.92 -3.09
CA ARG A 3 20.63 -34.50 -1.92
C ARG A 3 20.37 -33.00 -2.02
N GLY A 4 19.12 -32.62 -2.17
CA GLY A 4 18.67 -31.25 -1.95
C GLY A 4 18.90 -30.89 -0.49
N THR A 5 19.61 -29.80 -0.25
CA THR A 5 19.67 -29.16 1.06
C THR A 5 18.33 -28.50 1.31
N ASP A 6 17.53 -29.10 2.21
CA ASP A 6 16.42 -28.42 2.87
C ASP A 6 16.96 -27.19 3.60
N LEU A 7 16.73 -26.02 3.00
CA LEU A 7 16.89 -24.74 3.70
C LEU A 7 15.74 -24.63 4.68
N THR A 8 15.97 -25.08 5.91
CA THR A 8 15.09 -24.79 7.03
C THR A 8 15.07 -23.28 7.23
N LEU A 9 13.94 -22.65 6.92
CA LEU A 9 13.67 -21.24 7.24
C LEU A 9 13.83 -21.09 8.76
N SER A 10 14.91 -20.42 9.16
CA SER A 10 15.15 -20.09 10.56
C SER A 10 14.04 -19.15 11.03
N ASP A 11 13.28 -19.59 12.02
CA ASP A 11 12.21 -18.84 12.73
C ASP A 11 12.82 -17.76 13.64
N SER A 12 13.80 -17.02 13.10
CA SER A 12 14.53 -15.98 13.80
C SER A 12 13.66 -14.74 13.85
N ARG A 13 12.74 -14.68 14.81
CA ARG A 13 12.21 -13.40 15.24
C ARG A 13 13.40 -12.53 15.64
N PRO A 14 13.59 -11.35 15.03
CA PRO A 14 14.81 -10.58 15.20
C PRO A 14 15.03 -10.07 16.64
N TYR A 15 14.02 -10.16 17.52
CA TYR A 15 14.09 -9.66 18.88
C TYR A 15 13.37 -10.58 19.90
N PRO A 16 14.02 -10.98 21.01
CA PRO A 16 13.32 -11.57 22.15
C PRO A 16 12.39 -10.54 22.79
N LEU A 17 11.23 -10.98 23.30
CA LEU A 17 10.17 -10.14 23.87
C LEU A 17 10.63 -9.35 25.12
N ASP A 18 11.71 -9.77 25.78
CA ASP A 18 12.05 -9.33 27.14
C ASP A 18 13.05 -8.16 27.22
N ASP A 19 13.70 -7.76 26.13
CA ASP A 19 14.62 -6.61 26.13
C ASP A 19 13.90 -5.35 25.63
N ILE A 20 13.19 -4.66 26.50
CA ILE A 20 12.52 -3.40 26.16
C ILE A 20 13.58 -2.27 26.13
N ASP A 21 14.32 -2.15 25.03
CA ASP A 21 15.04 -0.89 24.76
C ASP A 21 14.11 0.04 23.97
N ASP A 22 13.09 0.54 24.68
CA ASP A 22 12.13 1.56 24.23
C ASP A 22 12.68 3.00 24.41
N ASN A 23 13.97 3.17 24.74
CA ASN A 23 14.54 4.49 25.02
C ASN A 23 14.82 5.33 23.77
N ALA A 24 14.69 4.75 22.58
CA ALA A 24 14.88 5.48 21.33
C ALA A 24 13.69 6.43 21.09
N THR A 25 13.97 7.74 21.04
CA THR A 25 12.97 8.77 20.74
C THR A 25 12.96 9.11 19.24
N TRP A 26 11.77 9.35 18.71
CA TRP A 26 11.55 9.90 17.39
C TRP A 26 11.08 11.35 17.49
N ILE A 27 11.63 12.18 16.60
CA ILE A 27 11.31 13.60 16.45
C ILE A 27 11.12 13.87 14.95
N PRO A 28 10.08 14.60 14.53
CA PRO A 28 9.88 14.93 13.13
C PRO A 28 11.01 15.79 12.58
N TYR A 29 11.47 15.45 11.38
CA TYR A 29 12.45 16.22 10.61
C TYR A 29 11.72 17.00 9.49
N PRO A 30 12.12 18.25 9.16
CA PRO A 30 13.28 18.98 9.65
C PRO A 30 13.04 19.71 10.97
N LEU A 31 14.09 19.78 11.81
CA LEU A 31 14.09 20.40 13.14
C LEU A 31 13.95 21.94 13.13
N THR A 32 13.74 22.56 11.96
CA THR A 32 13.92 23.99 11.74
C THR A 32 12.91 24.87 12.48
N ASN A 33 11.79 24.31 12.93
CA ASN A 33 10.79 25.01 13.75
C ASN A 33 10.62 24.27 15.08
N ARG A 34 11.54 24.51 16.02
CA ARG A 34 11.62 23.91 17.37
C ARG A 34 10.44 24.22 18.31
N ILE A 35 9.36 24.82 17.81
CA ILE A 35 8.23 25.24 18.61
C ILE A 35 7.16 24.16 18.41
N SER A 36 7.02 23.26 19.40
CA SER A 36 5.92 22.27 19.57
C SER A 36 5.93 20.94 18.79
N CYS A 37 7.06 20.26 18.61
CA CYS A 37 7.00 18.83 18.28
C CYS A 37 7.44 17.98 19.47
N ASP A 38 6.46 17.34 20.11
CA ASP A 38 6.67 16.47 21.25
C ASP A 38 7.51 15.25 20.84
N GLU A 39 8.50 14.92 21.66
CA GLU A 39 9.28 13.68 21.52
C GLU A 39 8.34 12.48 21.69
N LYS A 40 8.46 11.50 20.79
CA LYS A 40 7.64 10.28 20.80
C LYS A 40 8.54 9.05 20.87
N PRO A 41 8.07 7.90 21.35
CA PRO A 41 8.83 6.66 21.21
C PRO A 41 9.02 6.34 19.72
N ALA A 42 10.20 5.86 19.34
CA ALA A 42 10.54 5.57 17.94
C ALA A 42 9.92 4.27 17.41
N LEU A 43 9.48 3.38 18.32
CA LEU A 43 8.77 2.13 18.03
C LEU A 43 9.50 1.18 17.06
N LEU A 44 10.84 1.30 16.96
CA LEU A 44 11.63 0.61 15.93
C LEU A 44 11.48 -0.91 15.97
N ARG A 45 11.46 -1.50 17.17
CA ARG A 45 11.33 -2.96 17.36
C ARG A 45 9.95 -3.49 16.99
N TYR A 46 8.89 -2.75 17.35
CA TYR A 46 7.52 -3.09 16.95
C TYR A 46 7.39 -3.05 15.43
N VAL A 47 7.88 -1.98 14.80
CA VAL A 47 7.87 -1.84 13.33
C VAL A 47 8.69 -2.94 12.67
N ALA A 48 9.91 -3.22 13.15
CA ALA A 48 10.77 -4.26 12.58
C ALA A 48 10.14 -5.65 12.69
N THR A 49 9.54 -5.98 13.84
CA THR A 49 8.84 -7.25 14.06
C THR A 49 7.66 -7.40 13.11
N GLU A 50 6.80 -6.38 12.99
CA GLU A 50 5.65 -6.45 12.10
C GLU A 50 6.07 -6.49 10.62
N MET A 51 7.12 -5.78 10.24
CA MET A 51 7.66 -5.85 8.87
C MET A 51 8.28 -7.21 8.56
N ALA A 52 8.94 -7.87 9.52
CA ALA A 52 9.44 -9.24 9.35
C ALA A 52 8.26 -10.22 9.14
N CYS A 53 7.25 -10.18 10.00
CA CYS A 53 6.05 -10.99 9.85
C CYS A 53 5.30 -10.73 8.53
N LEU A 54 5.23 -9.47 8.09
CA LEU A 54 4.63 -9.14 6.80
C LEU A 54 5.44 -9.68 5.63
N THR A 55 6.78 -9.68 5.73
CA THR A 55 7.67 -10.19 4.69
C THR A 55 7.46 -11.70 4.47
N GLU A 56 7.27 -12.47 5.53
CA GLU A 56 6.90 -13.89 5.43
C GLU A 56 5.59 -14.09 4.65
N ILE A 57 4.59 -13.26 4.92
CA ILE A 57 3.31 -13.33 4.19
C ILE A 57 3.48 -12.90 2.73
N ILE A 58 4.33 -11.90 2.45
CA ILE A 58 4.63 -11.48 1.07
C ILE A 58 5.34 -12.60 0.30
N ASP A 59 6.21 -13.37 0.95
CA ASP A 59 6.82 -14.55 0.36
C ASP A 59 5.76 -15.60 0.01
N ASP A 60 4.80 -15.86 0.91
CA ASP A 60 3.65 -16.74 0.63
C ASP A 60 2.81 -16.24 -0.57
N ILE A 61 2.57 -14.92 -0.66
CA ILE A 61 1.86 -14.30 -1.80
C ILE A 61 2.62 -14.58 -3.10
N ASN A 62 3.93 -14.36 -3.11
CA ASN A 62 4.76 -14.57 -4.29
C ASN A 62 4.83 -16.05 -4.67
N SER A 63 5.01 -16.96 -3.72
CA SER A 63 4.99 -18.40 -3.96
C SER A 63 3.64 -18.86 -4.53
N LEU A 64 2.52 -18.33 -4.03
CA LEU A 64 1.20 -18.70 -4.55
C LEU A 64 1.01 -18.18 -5.97
N LEU A 65 1.31 -16.91 -6.23
CA LEU A 65 0.87 -16.21 -7.46
C LEU A 65 1.88 -16.24 -8.61
N LEU A 66 3.16 -16.53 -8.34
CA LEU A 66 4.20 -16.63 -9.39
C LEU A 66 4.53 -18.06 -9.77
N ASP A 67 4.38 -19.00 -8.84
CA ASP A 67 4.77 -20.40 -9.03
C ASP A 67 3.53 -21.27 -9.17
N LYS A 68 2.67 -21.32 -8.14
CA LYS A 68 1.59 -22.31 -8.05
C LYS A 68 0.32 -21.96 -8.81
N ALA A 69 0.07 -20.68 -9.07
CA ALA A 69 -1.21 -20.21 -9.64
C ALA A 69 -1.56 -20.85 -11.00
N TYR A 70 -0.55 -21.14 -11.82
CA TYR A 70 -0.75 -21.72 -13.16
C TYR A 70 -1.23 -23.17 -13.13
N ASP A 71 -1.02 -23.88 -12.01
CA ASP A 71 -1.40 -25.28 -11.84
C ASP A 71 -2.71 -25.43 -11.02
N MET A 72 -3.33 -24.32 -10.62
CA MET A 72 -4.49 -24.32 -9.73
C MET A 72 -5.77 -23.93 -10.46
N GLU A 73 -6.85 -24.65 -10.16
CA GLU A 73 -8.20 -24.26 -10.55
C GLU A 73 -8.63 -22.96 -9.86
N ALA A 74 -9.57 -22.24 -10.46
CA ALA A 74 -10.00 -20.91 -10.00
C ALA A 74 -10.48 -20.89 -8.53
N ASP A 75 -11.25 -21.89 -8.13
CA ASP A 75 -11.80 -21.99 -6.77
C ASP A 75 -10.73 -22.33 -5.73
N ASP A 76 -9.76 -23.19 -6.09
CA ASP A 76 -8.64 -23.55 -5.20
C ASP A 76 -7.71 -22.35 -5.00
N LEU A 77 -7.42 -21.61 -6.07
CA LEU A 77 -6.60 -20.40 -5.99
C LEU A 77 -7.32 -19.30 -5.19
N TRP A 78 -8.63 -19.17 -5.32
CA TRP A 78 -9.46 -18.30 -4.49
C TRP A 78 -9.41 -18.67 -3.00
N LEU A 79 -9.52 -19.96 -2.67
CA LEU A 79 -9.41 -20.46 -1.30
C LEU A 79 -8.03 -20.15 -0.70
N ALA A 80 -6.96 -20.42 -1.45
CA ALA A 80 -5.59 -20.14 -1.03
C ALA A 80 -5.36 -18.63 -0.82
N THR A 81 -5.86 -17.79 -1.74
CA THR A 81 -5.84 -16.33 -1.62
C THR A 81 -6.52 -15.88 -0.33
N ASN A 82 -7.72 -16.38 -0.04
CA ASN A 82 -8.46 -16.01 1.17
C ASN A 82 -7.75 -16.42 2.46
N ARG A 83 -7.03 -17.55 2.45
CA ARG A 83 -6.23 -17.97 3.60
C ARG A 83 -5.12 -16.96 3.90
N ILE A 84 -4.43 -16.47 2.86
CA ILE A 84 -3.41 -15.43 3.00
C ILE A 84 -4.04 -14.11 3.44
N TYR A 85 -5.14 -13.69 2.79
CA TYR A 85 -5.86 -12.47 3.14
C TYR A 85 -6.34 -12.47 4.60
N SER A 86 -6.87 -13.61 5.08
CA SER A 86 -7.29 -13.76 6.47
C SER A 86 -6.12 -13.60 7.44
N ARG A 87 -4.93 -14.12 7.12
CA ARG A 87 -3.71 -13.91 7.91
C ARG A 87 -3.30 -12.44 7.95
N LEU A 88 -3.34 -11.74 6.81
CA LEU A 88 -3.06 -10.29 6.74
C LEU A 88 -4.03 -9.50 7.64
N ARG A 89 -5.33 -9.77 7.52
CA ARG A 89 -6.37 -9.11 8.33
C ARG A 89 -6.19 -9.33 9.82
N ILE A 90 -6.07 -10.59 10.24
CA ILE A 90 -5.93 -10.94 11.67
C ILE A 90 -4.69 -10.27 12.26
N ARG A 91 -3.59 -10.18 11.51
CA ARG A 91 -2.38 -9.48 11.96
C ARG A 91 -2.59 -7.97 12.05
N LEU A 92 -3.18 -7.35 11.03
CA LEU A 92 -3.51 -5.93 11.03
C LEU A 92 -4.44 -5.54 12.20
N GLU A 93 -5.44 -6.36 12.49
CA GLU A 93 -6.39 -6.17 13.60
C GLU A 93 -5.73 -6.37 14.98
N ARG A 94 -4.65 -7.17 15.05
CA ARG A 94 -3.90 -7.48 16.28
C ARG A 94 -2.59 -6.71 16.41
N LEU A 95 -2.42 -5.61 15.67
CA LEU A 95 -1.25 -4.77 15.83
C LEU A 95 -1.11 -4.32 17.30
N PRO A 96 0.12 -4.29 17.84
CA PRO A 96 0.39 -3.83 19.20
C PRO A 96 -0.22 -2.46 19.50
N ASP A 97 -0.65 -2.26 20.75
CA ASP A 97 -1.24 -0.98 21.20
C ASP A 97 -0.29 0.21 20.99
N ALA A 98 1.02 -0.01 21.11
CA ALA A 98 2.04 0.98 20.82
C ALA A 98 1.97 1.53 19.38
N LEU A 99 1.46 0.74 18.42
CA LEU A 99 1.27 1.14 17.04
C LEU A 99 -0.12 1.73 16.78
N ARG A 100 -0.97 2.00 17.76
CA ARG A 100 -2.30 2.62 17.52
C ARG A 100 -2.17 3.99 16.83
N ILE A 101 -3.23 4.36 16.10
CA ILE A 101 -3.29 5.61 15.34
C ILE A 101 -4.27 6.64 15.92
N GLU A 102 -4.71 6.42 17.15
CA GLU A 102 -5.53 7.36 17.90
C GLU A 102 -4.68 8.58 18.29
N GLY A 103 -5.18 9.79 18.06
CA GLY A 103 -4.42 11.03 18.28
C GLY A 103 -3.44 11.33 17.14
N GLN A 104 -2.20 11.70 17.48
CA GLN A 104 -1.15 12.01 16.50
C GLN A 104 -0.18 10.81 16.38
N PRO A 105 -0.42 9.85 15.45
CA PRO A 105 0.44 8.68 15.27
C PRO A 105 1.84 9.06 14.82
N VAL A 106 2.86 8.31 15.23
CA VAL A 106 4.17 8.40 14.60
C VAL A 106 4.10 7.86 13.15
N PRO A 107 4.84 8.44 12.17
CA PRO A 107 4.76 8.02 10.78
C PRO A 107 5.02 6.52 10.54
N GLN A 108 5.83 5.89 11.38
CA GLN A 108 6.15 4.47 11.30
C GLN A 108 4.92 3.59 11.59
N ALA A 109 4.01 4.02 12.46
CA ALA A 109 2.77 3.29 12.72
C ALA A 109 1.82 3.32 11.52
N LEU A 110 1.80 4.45 10.79
CA LEU A 110 1.07 4.56 9.52
C LEU A 110 1.74 3.71 8.44
N PHE A 111 3.07 3.72 8.38
CA PHE A 111 3.84 2.93 7.42
C PHE A 111 3.52 1.43 7.50
N VAL A 112 3.49 0.84 8.69
CA VAL A 112 3.16 -0.58 8.87
C VAL A 112 1.78 -0.88 8.27
N ARG A 113 0.76 -0.07 8.56
CA ARG A 113 -0.61 -0.28 8.04
C ARG A 113 -0.68 -0.12 6.52
N VAL A 114 -0.03 0.91 5.99
CA VAL A 114 0.08 1.11 4.54
C VAL A 114 0.72 -0.11 3.89
N LYS A 115 1.73 -0.74 4.51
CA LYS A 115 2.37 -1.95 3.99
C LYS A 115 1.45 -3.18 4.01
N TYR A 116 0.63 -3.36 5.05
CA TYR A 116 -0.40 -4.40 5.06
C TYR A 116 -1.40 -4.22 3.91
N HIS A 117 -1.96 -3.01 3.73
CA HIS A 117 -2.89 -2.77 2.64
C HIS A 117 -2.21 -2.85 1.26
N GLN A 118 -0.94 -2.47 1.14
CA GLN A 118 -0.16 -2.70 -0.07
C GLN A 118 -0.07 -4.19 -0.41
N ALA A 119 0.15 -5.06 0.58
CA ALA A 119 0.18 -6.51 0.37
C ALA A 119 -1.21 -7.03 -0.07
N VAL A 120 -2.30 -6.54 0.55
CA VAL A 120 -3.67 -6.89 0.15
C VAL A 120 -3.96 -6.47 -1.30
N ILE A 121 -3.65 -5.22 -1.67
CA ILE A 121 -3.83 -4.73 -3.05
C ILE A 121 -3.04 -5.59 -4.03
N SER A 122 -1.78 -5.91 -3.70
CA SER A 122 -0.90 -6.72 -4.56
C SER A 122 -1.42 -8.15 -4.75
N LEU A 123 -1.91 -8.78 -3.68
CA LEU A 123 -2.52 -10.10 -3.69
C LEU A 123 -3.72 -10.15 -4.64
N PHE A 124 -4.68 -9.24 -4.45
CA PHE A 124 -5.90 -9.21 -5.27
C PHE A 124 -5.67 -8.68 -6.68
N ASN A 125 -4.73 -7.76 -6.91
CA ASN A 125 -4.36 -7.33 -8.26
C ASN A 125 -3.88 -8.52 -9.09
N ARG A 126 -2.94 -9.31 -8.56
CA ARG A 126 -2.42 -10.47 -9.26
C ARG A 126 -3.49 -11.54 -9.49
N LEU A 127 -4.34 -11.81 -8.51
CA LEU A 127 -5.46 -12.74 -8.66
C LEU A 127 -6.41 -12.30 -9.80
N LEU A 128 -6.81 -11.02 -9.81
CA LEU A 128 -7.69 -10.46 -10.83
C LEU A 128 -7.03 -10.46 -12.22
N SER A 129 -5.73 -10.16 -12.29
CA SER A 129 -4.96 -10.23 -13.54
C SER A 129 -4.82 -11.65 -14.08
N HIS A 130 -4.72 -12.66 -13.21
CA HIS A 130 -4.58 -14.06 -13.62
C HIS A 130 -5.82 -14.58 -14.36
N PHE A 131 -7.02 -14.24 -13.87
CA PHE A 131 -8.28 -14.72 -14.46
C PHE A 131 -8.96 -13.69 -15.39
N GLY A 132 -8.43 -12.47 -15.48
CA GLY A 132 -9.04 -11.39 -16.25
C GLY A 132 -10.49 -11.12 -15.81
N HIS A 133 -11.33 -10.64 -16.72
CA HIS A 133 -12.77 -10.41 -16.47
C HIS A 133 -13.60 -11.70 -16.49
N ALA A 134 -13.02 -12.87 -16.19
CA ALA A 134 -13.78 -14.10 -16.10
C ALA A 134 -14.90 -13.97 -15.07
N SER A 135 -16.09 -14.48 -15.40
CA SER A 135 -17.31 -14.46 -14.58
C SER A 135 -17.23 -15.36 -13.34
N GLN A 136 -16.13 -15.26 -12.59
CA GLN A 136 -15.95 -16.00 -11.36
C GLN A 136 -16.87 -15.40 -10.29
N PRO A 137 -17.61 -16.22 -9.51
CA PRO A 137 -18.54 -15.72 -8.48
C PRO A 137 -17.86 -14.81 -7.45
N TRP A 138 -16.57 -15.03 -7.19
CA TRP A 138 -15.78 -14.28 -6.22
C TRP A 138 -15.12 -13.02 -6.79
N TYR A 139 -15.23 -12.75 -8.10
CA TYR A 139 -14.57 -11.61 -8.76
C TYR A 139 -14.96 -10.27 -8.12
N GLY A 140 -16.26 -10.07 -7.86
CA GLY A 140 -16.77 -8.86 -7.21
C GLY A 140 -16.19 -8.66 -5.81
N GLN A 141 -16.08 -9.74 -5.03
CA GLN A 141 -15.50 -9.68 -3.68
C GLN A 141 -14.01 -9.35 -3.71
N ALA A 142 -13.25 -9.94 -4.63
CA ALA A 142 -11.82 -9.65 -4.81
C ALA A 142 -11.59 -8.17 -5.20
N ARG A 143 -12.38 -7.68 -6.17
CA ARG A 143 -12.36 -6.27 -6.62
C ARG A 143 -12.68 -5.31 -5.48
N GLN A 144 -13.74 -5.58 -4.73
CA GLN A 144 -14.17 -4.77 -3.59
C GLN A 144 -13.09 -4.72 -2.50
N THR A 145 -12.51 -5.87 -2.15
CA THR A 145 -11.47 -5.96 -1.10
C THR A 145 -10.21 -5.17 -1.48
N ARG A 146 -9.82 -5.25 -2.77
CA ARG A 146 -8.73 -4.45 -3.32
C ARG A 146 -9.03 -2.96 -3.21
N LEU A 147 -10.22 -2.53 -3.63
CA LEU A 147 -10.66 -1.13 -3.60
C LEU A 147 -10.66 -0.59 -2.18
N GLU A 148 -11.27 -1.31 -1.23
CA GLU A 148 -11.28 -0.92 0.19
C GLU A 148 -9.87 -0.73 0.75
N SER A 149 -8.94 -1.61 0.39
CA SER A 149 -7.55 -1.48 0.82
C SER A 149 -6.86 -0.26 0.20
N ALA A 150 -7.16 0.09 -1.05
CA ALA A 150 -6.64 1.29 -1.69
C ALA A 150 -7.18 2.57 -1.04
N LYS A 151 -8.47 2.59 -0.67
CA LYS A 151 -9.06 3.69 0.11
C LYS A 151 -8.40 3.82 1.49
N GLU A 152 -8.12 2.70 2.17
CA GLU A 152 -7.40 2.73 3.44
C GLU A 152 -5.98 3.30 3.30
N VAL A 153 -5.25 2.97 2.22
CA VAL A 153 -3.97 3.64 1.92
C VAL A 153 -4.17 5.15 1.81
N ALA A 154 -5.15 5.63 1.02
CA ALA A 154 -5.44 7.06 0.91
C ALA A 154 -5.77 7.70 2.27
N ARG A 155 -6.53 7.00 3.12
CA ARG A 155 -6.88 7.45 4.48
C ARG A 155 -5.65 7.60 5.37
N TYR A 156 -4.73 6.63 5.38
CA TYR A 156 -3.49 6.74 6.18
C TYR A 156 -2.56 7.83 5.65
N MET A 157 -2.47 7.99 4.32
CA MET A 157 -1.72 9.09 3.73
C MET A 157 -2.34 10.43 4.15
N HIS A 158 -3.68 10.56 4.11
CA HIS A 158 -4.36 11.76 4.59
C HIS A 158 -4.01 12.12 6.03
N ILE A 159 -4.02 11.14 6.95
CA ILE A 159 -3.61 11.32 8.35
C ILE A 159 -2.14 11.79 8.44
N GLN A 160 -1.24 11.19 7.66
CA GLN A 160 0.16 11.61 7.59
C GLN A 160 0.27 13.09 7.19
N ARG A 161 -0.49 13.54 6.17
CA ARG A 161 -0.48 14.95 5.77
C ARG A 161 -1.08 15.86 6.83
N GLN A 162 -2.17 15.47 7.49
CA GLN A 162 -2.78 16.29 8.54
C GLN A 162 -1.81 16.62 9.67
N PHE A 163 -0.97 15.66 10.07
CA PHE A 163 -0.05 15.83 11.19
C PHE A 163 1.36 16.27 10.83
N TYR A 164 1.86 15.91 9.64
CA TYR A 164 3.27 16.12 9.26
C TYR A 164 3.44 16.85 7.91
N GLY A 165 2.35 17.06 7.18
CA GLY A 165 2.37 17.67 5.85
C GLY A 165 2.95 16.76 4.76
N LEU A 166 2.95 17.28 3.53
CA LEU A 166 3.38 16.53 2.34
C LEU A 166 4.92 16.44 2.19
N LYS A 167 5.66 17.39 2.76
CA LYS A 167 7.12 17.46 2.61
C LYS A 167 7.85 16.37 3.40
N GLN A 168 7.23 15.87 4.48
CA GLN A 168 7.82 14.91 5.41
C GLN A 168 7.43 13.46 5.12
N VAL A 169 6.81 13.19 3.98
CA VAL A 169 6.33 11.85 3.64
C VAL A 169 7.53 10.97 3.25
N PRO A 170 7.72 9.81 3.88
CA PRO A 170 8.81 8.91 3.54
C PRO A 170 8.71 8.35 2.10
N CYS A 171 9.84 8.27 1.40
CA CYS A 171 9.91 7.81 0.00
C CYS A 171 9.41 6.37 -0.20
N HIS A 172 9.57 5.51 0.80
CA HIS A 172 9.16 4.10 0.74
C HIS A 172 7.63 3.89 0.70
N MET A 173 6.84 4.95 0.86
CA MET A 173 5.39 4.94 0.67
C MET A 173 5.00 5.11 -0.81
N LEU A 174 5.92 5.52 -1.69
CA LEU A 174 5.64 5.76 -3.11
C LEU A 174 5.05 4.53 -3.80
N ASP A 175 5.60 3.34 -3.57
CA ASP A 175 5.10 2.12 -4.17
C ASP A 175 3.66 1.81 -3.74
N ALA A 176 3.34 2.04 -2.46
CA ALA A 176 1.99 1.84 -1.94
C ALA A 176 0.99 2.84 -2.54
N VAL A 177 1.42 4.10 -2.70
CA VAL A 177 0.63 5.14 -3.37
C VAL A 177 0.38 4.75 -4.83
N HIS A 178 1.42 4.31 -5.54
CA HIS A 178 1.32 3.91 -6.94
C HIS A 178 0.31 2.77 -7.15
N ILE A 179 0.44 1.66 -6.42
CA ILE A 179 -0.48 0.52 -6.60
C ILE A 179 -1.91 0.86 -6.17
N ALA A 180 -2.09 1.74 -5.17
CA ALA A 180 -3.40 2.18 -4.74
C ALA A 180 -4.06 3.09 -5.79
N LEU A 181 -3.28 3.98 -6.43
CA LEU A 181 -3.75 4.79 -7.55
C LEU A 181 -4.24 3.92 -8.71
N LEU A 182 -3.47 2.90 -9.12
CA LEU A 182 -3.91 1.97 -10.17
C LEU A 182 -5.16 1.20 -9.78
N ALA A 183 -5.27 0.78 -8.51
CA ALA A 183 -6.46 0.09 -8.02
C ALA A 183 -7.71 0.96 -7.98
N LEU A 184 -7.56 2.27 -7.73
CA LEU A 184 -8.65 3.25 -7.73
C LEU A 184 -9.00 3.73 -9.14
N LEU A 185 -8.02 3.78 -10.05
CA LEU A 185 -8.20 4.25 -11.42
C LEU A 185 -9.31 3.45 -12.15
N THR A 186 -9.38 2.14 -11.95
CA THR A 186 -10.41 1.27 -12.58
C THR A 186 -11.80 1.40 -11.94
N GLU A 187 -11.93 2.27 -10.94
CA GLU A 187 -13.09 2.40 -10.05
C GLU A 187 -13.57 3.85 -9.98
N LEU A 188 -13.05 4.73 -10.84
CA LEU A 188 -13.46 6.12 -10.92
C LEU A 188 -14.88 6.22 -11.48
N GLY A 189 -15.65 7.16 -10.93
CA GLY A 189 -17.08 7.35 -11.25
C GLY A 189 -17.94 7.53 -10.00
N ASP A 190 -17.49 6.98 -8.86
CA ASP A 190 -18.10 7.18 -7.55
C ASP A 190 -17.35 8.25 -6.73
N ASP A 191 -18.06 8.97 -5.85
CA ASP A 191 -17.50 10.07 -5.07
C ASP A 191 -16.35 9.64 -4.14
N GLU A 192 -16.49 8.50 -3.47
CA GLU A 192 -15.51 8.05 -2.46
C GLU A 192 -14.17 7.60 -3.10
N PRO A 193 -14.14 6.72 -4.13
CA PRO A 193 -12.92 6.42 -4.88
C PRO A 193 -12.28 7.66 -5.51
N ASN A 194 -13.08 8.60 -6.04
CA ASN A 194 -12.57 9.84 -6.62
C ASN A 194 -11.80 10.67 -5.58
N GLN A 195 -12.35 10.85 -4.38
CA GLN A 195 -11.68 11.58 -3.31
C GLN A 195 -10.38 10.89 -2.86
N ALA A 196 -10.41 9.55 -2.72
CA ALA A 196 -9.22 8.77 -2.37
C ALA A 196 -8.14 8.89 -3.45
N PHE A 197 -8.51 8.84 -4.73
CA PHE A 197 -7.61 8.99 -5.86
C PHE A 197 -6.93 10.36 -5.88
N VAL A 198 -7.73 11.43 -5.79
CA VAL A 198 -7.24 12.82 -5.73
C VAL A 198 -6.28 13.02 -4.55
N GLU A 199 -6.60 12.44 -3.39
CA GLU A 199 -5.73 12.52 -2.21
C GLU A 199 -4.35 11.92 -2.50
N LEU A 200 -4.30 10.73 -3.11
CA LEU A 200 -3.07 10.06 -3.47
C LEU A 200 -2.28 10.81 -4.57
N CYS A 201 -2.94 11.48 -5.52
CA CYS A 201 -2.29 12.33 -6.51
C CYS A 201 -1.47 13.46 -5.85
N ARG A 202 -1.97 14.07 -4.76
CA ARG A 202 -1.24 15.10 -4.01
C ARG A 202 0.07 14.57 -3.44
N PHE A 203 0.07 13.33 -2.95
CA PHE A 203 1.29 12.66 -2.48
C PHE A 203 2.25 12.39 -3.63
N LEU A 204 1.75 11.88 -4.75
CA LEU A 204 2.57 11.60 -5.92
C LEU A 204 3.31 12.85 -6.42
N VAL A 205 2.63 14.00 -6.50
CA VAL A 205 3.26 15.28 -6.84
C VAL A 205 4.27 15.74 -5.77
N SER A 206 3.98 15.52 -4.49
CA SER A 206 4.95 15.82 -3.43
C SER A 206 6.22 14.97 -3.52
N PHE A 207 6.13 13.74 -4.05
CA PHE A 207 7.28 12.89 -4.30
C PHE A 207 8.09 13.34 -5.50
N ARG A 208 7.47 13.94 -6.53
CA ARG A 208 8.13 14.48 -7.73
C ARG A 208 9.32 15.38 -7.42
N GLN A 209 9.21 16.20 -6.38
CA GLN A 209 10.29 17.11 -5.95
C GLN A 209 11.56 16.38 -5.48
N ARG A 210 11.45 15.10 -5.11
CA ARG A 210 12.52 14.31 -4.48
C ARG A 210 12.87 13.04 -5.24
N LEU A 211 11.96 12.53 -6.09
CA LEU A 211 12.05 11.20 -6.70
C LEU A 211 11.62 11.26 -8.18
N GLN A 212 12.57 11.03 -9.09
CA GLN A 212 12.28 10.93 -10.53
C GLN A 212 11.30 9.80 -10.88
N LEU A 213 11.20 8.77 -10.01
CA LEU A 213 10.24 7.68 -10.21
C LEU A 213 8.79 8.18 -10.17
N ALA A 214 8.50 9.27 -9.45
CA ALA A 214 7.15 9.84 -9.39
C ALA A 214 6.71 10.36 -10.77
N ASP A 215 7.58 11.01 -11.54
CA ASP A 215 7.26 11.46 -12.91
C ASP A 215 6.86 10.27 -13.80
N LYS A 216 7.58 9.16 -13.69
CA LYS A 216 7.27 7.94 -14.46
C LYS A 216 5.90 7.37 -14.07
N ILE A 217 5.57 7.37 -12.77
CA ILE A 217 4.27 6.89 -12.29
C ILE A 217 3.14 7.79 -12.79
N ILE A 218 3.33 9.12 -12.82
CA ILE A 218 2.34 10.06 -13.36
C ILE A 218 2.07 9.73 -14.84
N GLN A 219 3.12 9.58 -15.65
CA GLN A 219 3.00 9.20 -17.06
C GLN A 219 2.30 7.86 -17.26
N MET A 220 2.58 6.87 -16.40
CA MET A 220 1.90 5.57 -16.44
C MET A 220 0.41 5.71 -16.13
N ILE A 221 0.03 6.54 -15.15
CA ILE A 221 -1.37 6.79 -14.81
C ILE A 221 -2.10 7.48 -15.96
N GLU A 222 -1.49 8.52 -16.55
CA GLU A 222 -2.02 9.21 -17.74
C GLU A 222 -2.24 8.25 -18.90
N GLN A 223 -1.22 7.45 -19.22
CA GLN A 223 -1.30 6.48 -20.30
C GLN A 223 -2.39 5.44 -20.03
N THR A 224 -2.45 4.89 -18.81
CA THR A 224 -3.47 3.88 -18.45
C THR A 224 -4.88 4.47 -18.53
N ALA A 225 -5.08 5.71 -18.09
CA ALA A 225 -6.36 6.40 -18.17
C ALA A 225 -6.79 6.60 -19.64
N ASN A 226 -5.88 7.05 -20.49
CA ASN A 226 -6.14 7.26 -21.92
C ASN A 226 -6.43 5.94 -22.66
N GLU A 227 -5.62 4.90 -22.44
CA GLU A 227 -5.82 3.58 -23.06
C GLU A 227 -7.14 2.93 -22.63
N SER A 228 -7.57 3.18 -21.40
CA SER A 228 -8.81 2.62 -20.84
C SER A 228 -10.02 3.54 -21.03
N ALA A 229 -9.86 4.69 -21.70
CA ALA A 229 -10.88 5.74 -21.86
C ALA A 229 -11.54 6.16 -20.53
N ILE A 230 -10.75 6.27 -19.46
CA ILE A 230 -11.19 6.67 -18.12
C ILE A 230 -11.01 8.18 -17.97
N GLU A 231 -12.09 8.87 -17.63
CA GLU A 231 -12.03 10.30 -17.31
C GLU A 231 -11.49 10.52 -15.89
N LEU A 232 -10.38 11.26 -15.78
CA LEU A 232 -9.81 11.60 -14.48
C LEU A 232 -10.59 12.74 -13.82
N PRO A 233 -10.77 12.72 -12.48
CA PRO A 233 -11.39 13.82 -11.75
C PRO A 233 -10.68 15.16 -12.06
N PRO A 234 -11.42 16.25 -12.34
CA PRO A 234 -10.82 17.54 -12.72
C PRO A 234 -9.77 18.05 -11.73
N GLU A 235 -9.96 17.75 -10.44
CA GLU A 235 -8.99 18.09 -9.42
C GLU A 235 -7.69 17.29 -9.54
N ALA A 236 -7.75 16.00 -9.86
CA ALA A 236 -6.56 15.18 -10.09
C ALA A 236 -5.77 15.67 -11.29
N VAL A 237 -6.46 16.06 -12.37
CA VAL A 237 -5.88 16.64 -13.58
C VAL A 237 -5.11 17.92 -13.26
N ALA A 238 -5.73 18.82 -12.50
CA ALA A 238 -5.12 20.07 -12.09
C ALA A 238 -3.93 19.84 -11.14
N ILE A 239 -4.00 18.86 -10.24
CA ILE A 239 -2.88 18.53 -9.33
C ILE A 239 -1.69 17.96 -10.10
N LEU A 240 -1.95 17.08 -11.05
CA LEU A 240 -0.92 16.36 -11.81
C LEU A 240 -0.33 17.21 -12.95
N ASP A 241 -0.88 18.41 -13.20
CA ASP A 241 -0.55 19.28 -14.34
C ASP A 241 -0.69 18.56 -15.69
N ILE A 242 -1.68 17.67 -15.82
CA ILE A 242 -1.89 16.86 -17.03
C ILE A 242 -2.53 17.74 -18.11
N LEU A 243 -1.85 17.92 -19.23
CA LEU A 243 -2.43 18.48 -20.44
C LEU A 243 -3.13 17.36 -21.21
N PHE A 244 -4.47 17.33 -21.19
CA PHE A 244 -5.20 16.51 -22.16
C PHE A 244 -5.03 17.12 -23.55
N PRO A 245 -4.67 16.32 -24.58
CA PRO A 245 -4.80 16.79 -25.95
C PRO A 245 -6.28 17.07 -26.22
N GLU A 246 -6.59 18.26 -26.76
CA GLU A 246 -7.97 18.63 -27.08
C GLU A 246 -8.61 17.56 -27.97
N PRO A 247 -9.89 17.23 -27.75
CA PRO A 247 -10.59 16.30 -28.60
C PRO A 247 -10.63 16.87 -30.02
N SER A 248 -9.97 16.18 -30.95
CA SER A 248 -10.08 16.46 -32.38
C SER A 248 -11.56 16.34 -32.76
N SER A 249 -12.20 17.50 -32.92
CA SER A 249 -13.58 17.61 -33.38
C SER A 249 -13.70 17.08 -34.83
N PRO A 250 -14.86 16.51 -35.19
CA PRO A 250 -15.05 15.71 -36.40
C PRO A 250 -14.88 16.47 -37.71
#